data_AF-A0A7S2JMM1-F1
#
_entry.id   AF-A0A7S2JMM1-F1
#
_cell.length_a   1.000
_cell.length_b   1.000
_cell.length_c   1.000
_cell.angle_alpha   90.00
_cell.angle_beta   90.00
_cell.angle_gamma   90.00
#
_symmetry.space_group_name_H-M   'P 1'
#
loop_
_entity.id
_entity.type
_entity.pdbx_description
1 polymer ?
#
loop_
_entity_poly.entity_id
_entity_poly.type
_entity_poly.pdbx_seq_one_letter_code
_entity_poly.pdbx_strand_id
1 'polypeptide(L)'
;GQYLVEPLEQKIPRINISTRQPEMLTGKLLVVSIDSWDVHHRYPTGHYVRTIGAVGDVKAESTAILLEHEVNCSPFSVQVQACLPEKGWQIPEEEIARRLDMRNGRALVCSVD
;
A
#
# COMPACT_ATOMS: atom_id res chain seq x y z
N GLY A 1 -15.29 0.26 -25.49
CA GLY A 1 -14.52 1.21 -26.30
C GLY A 1 -13.07 1.19 -25.88
N GLN A 2 -12.19 1.83 -26.64
CA GLN A 2 -10.82 2.14 -26.21
C GLN A 2 -10.81 3.50 -25.51
N TYR A 3 -10.02 3.63 -24.44
CA TYR A 3 -9.93 4.83 -23.61
C TYR A 3 -8.48 5.07 -23.19
N LEU A 4 -8.10 6.34 -23.10
CA LEU A 4 -6.81 6.73 -22.56
C LEU A 4 -6.93 7.01 -21.07
N VAL A 5 -6.01 6.46 -20.28
CA VAL A 5 -5.85 6.75 -18.86
C VAL A 5 -4.64 7.66 -18.69
N GLU A 6 -4.82 8.69 -17.86
CA GLU A 6 -3.72 9.58 -17.48
C GLU A 6 -3.03 9.05 -16.21
N PRO A 7 -1.72 8.76 -16.26
CA PRO A 7 -0.97 8.38 -15.08
C PRO A 7 -0.75 9.60 -14.16
N LEU A 8 -0.52 9.35 -12.87
CA LEU A 8 -0.21 10.39 -11.89
C LEU A 8 1.20 10.97 -12.10
N GLU A 9 2.19 10.11 -12.40
CA GLU A 9 3.56 10.52 -12.74
C GLU A 9 3.64 10.93 -14.22
N GLN A 10 4.06 12.18 -14.46
CA GLN A 10 4.10 12.81 -15.78
C GLN A 10 5.12 12.16 -16.73
N LYS A 11 6.12 11.44 -16.19
CA LYS A 11 7.09 10.70 -17.01
C LYS A 11 6.50 9.47 -17.68
N ILE A 12 5.39 8.95 -17.16
CA ILE A 12 4.70 7.80 -17.73
C ILE A 12 3.77 8.31 -18.85
N PRO A 13 3.80 7.73 -20.06
CA PRO A 13 2.87 8.10 -21.11
C PRO A 13 1.44 7.69 -20.74
N ARG A 14 0.46 8.35 -21.35
CA ARG A 14 -0.94 7.88 -21.29
C ARG A 14 -1.04 6.43 -21.77
N ILE A 15 -1.92 5.65 -21.15
CA ILE A 15 -2.06 4.21 -21.42
C ILE A 15 -3.42 3.97 -22.08
N ASN A 16 -3.44 3.21 -23.18
CA ASN A 16 -4.67 2.80 -23.84
C ASN A 16 -5.24 1.53 -23.18
N ILE A 17 -6.48 1.59 -22.71
CA ILE A 17 -7.19 0.46 -22.13
C ILE A 17 -8.51 0.20 -22.87
N SER A 18 -8.92 -1.06 -22.93
CA SER A 18 -10.24 -1.45 -23.43
C SER A 18 -11.19 -1.71 -22.26
N THR A 19 -12.32 -1.00 -22.21
CA THR A 19 -13.36 -1.23 -21.19
C THR A 19 -14.75 -1.07 -21.79
N ARG A 20 -15.71 -1.79 -21.19
CA ARG A 20 -17.14 -1.66 -21.47
C ARG A 20 -17.86 -0.76 -20.47
N GLN A 21 -17.19 -0.31 -19.42
CA GLN A 21 -17.77 0.45 -18.32
C GLN A 21 -17.04 1.79 -18.09
N PRO A 22 -16.91 2.66 -19.11
CA PRO A 22 -16.20 3.93 -18.98
C PRO A 22 -16.80 4.83 -17.90
N GLU A 23 -18.13 4.88 -17.83
CA GLU A 23 -18.86 5.73 -16.87
C GLU A 23 -18.55 5.38 -15.41
N MET A 24 -18.25 4.10 -15.13
CA MET A 24 -17.87 3.67 -13.79
C MET A 24 -16.43 4.00 -13.42
N LEU A 25 -15.56 4.24 -14.41
CA LEU A 25 -14.12 4.46 -14.20
C LEU A 25 -13.74 5.95 -14.28
N THR A 26 -14.49 6.75 -15.02
CA THR A 26 -14.26 8.20 -15.13
C THR A 26 -14.31 8.87 -13.75
N GLY A 27 -13.35 9.76 -13.47
CA GLY A 27 -13.27 10.50 -12.21
C GLY A 27 -12.76 9.67 -11.02
N LYS A 28 -12.16 8.51 -11.28
CA LYS A 28 -11.59 7.64 -10.24
C LYS A 28 -10.11 7.39 -10.45
N LEU A 29 -9.39 7.20 -9.36
CA LEU A 29 -8.02 6.70 -9.35
C LEU A 29 -8.04 5.20 -9.63
N LEU A 30 -7.26 4.78 -10.61
CA LEU A 30 -7.24 3.42 -11.13
C LEU A 30 -5.82 2.84 -11.02
N VAL A 31 -5.74 1.54 -10.75
CA VAL A 31 -4.53 0.76 -10.99
C VAL A 31 -4.65 0.16 -12.39
N VAL A 32 -3.69 0.47 -13.25
CA VAL A 32 -3.59 -0.03 -14.62
C VAL A 32 -2.24 -0.71 -14.79
N SER A 33 -2.23 -1.89 -15.39
CA SER A 33 -1.00 -2.59 -15.77
C SER A 33 -0.72 -2.36 -17.25
N ILE A 34 0.53 -2.09 -17.60
CA ILE A 34 0.98 -2.01 -18.99
C ILE A 34 1.29 -3.44 -19.46
N ASP A 35 0.71 -3.84 -20.59
CA ASP A 35 0.86 -5.20 -21.13
C ASP A 35 1.85 -5.25 -22.30
N SER A 36 1.76 -4.28 -23.21
CA SER A 36 2.61 -4.21 -24.39
C SER A 36 2.73 -2.79 -24.93
N TRP A 37 3.81 -2.55 -25.67
CA TRP A 37 3.99 -1.30 -26.41
C TRP A 37 4.52 -1.60 -27.81
N ASP A 38 3.59 -1.67 -28.75
CA ASP A 38 3.91 -1.88 -30.16
C ASP A 38 4.62 -0.65 -30.76
N VAL A 39 5.59 -0.89 -31.64
CA VAL A 39 6.40 0.17 -32.29
C VAL A 39 5.58 1.13 -33.14
N HIS A 40 4.41 0.71 -33.62
CA HIS A 40 3.50 1.53 -34.41
C HIS A 40 2.46 2.27 -33.54
N HIS A 41 2.42 2.00 -32.24
CA HIS A 41 1.49 2.64 -31.31
C HIS A 41 2.16 3.77 -30.52
N ARG A 42 1.52 4.95 -30.55
CA ARG A 42 1.96 6.12 -29.77
C ARG A 42 1.87 5.92 -28.26
N TYR A 43 0.91 5.12 -27.80
CA TYR A 43 0.64 4.86 -26.39
C TYR A 43 0.71 3.35 -26.11
N PRO A 44 1.27 2.92 -24.97
CA PRO A 44 1.22 1.53 -24.57
C PRO A 44 -0.22 1.05 -24.39
N THR A 45 -0.42 -0.24 -24.59
CA THR A 45 -1.69 -0.90 -24.28
C THR A 45 -1.58 -1.56 -22.91
N GLY A 46 -2.66 -1.47 -22.15
CA GLY A 46 -2.73 -2.06 -20.82
C GLY A 46 -4.14 -2.49 -20.46
N HIS A 47 -4.29 -2.97 -19.24
CA HIS A 47 -5.57 -3.38 -18.69
C HIS A 47 -5.83 -2.77 -17.32
N TYR A 48 -7.10 -2.53 -17.05
CA TYR A 48 -7.59 -2.13 -15.72
C TYR A 48 -7.44 -3.29 -14.74
N VAL A 49 -6.82 -3.02 -13.59
CA VAL A 49 -6.65 -3.98 -12.49
C VAL A 49 -7.71 -3.76 -11.42
N ARG A 50 -7.75 -2.55 -10.84
CA ARG A 50 -8.72 -2.19 -9.79
C ARG A 50 -8.88 -0.68 -9.64
N THR A 51 -9.99 -0.29 -9.03
CA THR A 51 -10.26 1.10 -8.63
C THR A 51 -9.73 1.32 -7.21
N ILE A 52 -9.05 2.44 -6.98
CA ILE A 52 -8.60 2.87 -5.65
C ILE A 52 -9.71 3.68 -4.96
N GLY A 53 -10.26 4.69 -5.65
CA GLY A 53 -11.30 5.56 -5.13
C GLY A 53 -11.59 6.75 -6.05
N ALA A 54 -12.38 7.72 -5.59
CA ALA A 54 -12.63 8.94 -6.35
C ALA A 54 -11.39 9.85 -6.36
N VAL A 55 -11.19 10.58 -7.46
CA VAL A 55 -10.15 11.63 -7.52
C VAL A 55 -10.47 12.71 -6.49
N GLY A 56 -9.46 13.17 -5.74
CA GLY A 56 -9.61 14.15 -4.68
C GLY A 56 -10.08 13.59 -3.32
N ASP A 57 -10.40 12.29 -3.22
CA ASP A 57 -10.63 11.66 -1.93
C ASP A 57 -9.30 11.42 -1.21
N VAL A 58 -9.16 11.95 0.01
CA VAL A 58 -7.90 11.91 0.77
C VAL A 58 -7.38 10.49 0.98
N LYS A 59 -8.25 9.52 1.26
CA LYS A 59 -7.83 8.13 1.48
C LYS A 59 -7.38 7.47 0.18
N ALA A 60 -8.07 7.75 -0.92
CA ALA A 60 -7.73 7.25 -2.23
C ALA A 60 -6.38 7.80 -2.72
N GLU A 61 -6.16 9.11 -2.62
CA GLU A 61 -4.90 9.78 -2.98
C GLU A 61 -3.74 9.26 -2.11
N SER A 62 -3.94 9.14 -0.79
CA SER A 62 -2.92 8.58 0.12
C SER A 62 -2.54 7.15 -0.28
N THR A 63 -3.52 6.33 -0.64
CA THR A 63 -3.29 4.96 -1.10
C THR A 63 -2.56 4.94 -2.44
N ALA A 64 -2.88 5.84 -3.37
CA ALA A 64 -2.22 5.93 -4.66
C ALA A 64 -0.73 6.28 -4.52
N ILE A 65 -0.39 7.25 -3.66
CA ILE A 65 1.00 7.61 -3.36
C ILE A 65 1.79 6.41 -2.83
N LEU A 66 1.21 5.67 -1.87
CA LEU A 66 1.87 4.49 -1.28
C LEU A 66 2.13 3.41 -2.34
N LEU A 67 1.20 3.21 -3.28
CA LEU A 67 1.37 2.26 -4.38
C LEU A 67 2.43 2.71 -5.38
N GLU A 68 2.47 4.00 -5.72
CA GLU A 68 3.47 4.56 -6.65
C GLU A 68 4.90 4.39 -6.12
N HIS A 69 5.09 4.48 -4.80
CA HIS A 69 6.37 4.28 -4.14
C HIS A 69 6.64 2.84 -3.70
N GLU A 70 5.86 1.86 -4.17
CA GLU A 70 6.01 0.44 -3.86
C GLU A 70 5.98 0.13 -2.35
N VAL A 71 5.29 0.96 -1.56
CA VAL A 71 5.15 0.75 -0.12
C VAL A 71 4.09 -0.32 0.14
N ASN A 72 4.52 -1.48 0.63
CA ASN A 72 3.61 -2.57 0.94
C ASN A 72 2.77 -2.26 2.19
N CYS A 73 1.52 -1.86 1.96
CA CYS A 73 0.52 -1.61 3.00
C CYS A 73 -0.45 -2.79 3.20
N SER A 74 -0.10 -3.97 2.69
CA SER A 74 -0.93 -5.17 2.86
C SER A 74 -0.91 -5.62 4.31
N PRO A 75 -2.02 -6.19 4.82
CA PRO A 75 -2.00 -6.84 6.14
C PRO A 75 -0.92 -7.92 6.22
N PHE A 76 -0.32 -8.09 7.39
CA PHE A 76 0.60 -9.19 7.63
C PHE A 76 -0.07 -10.54 7.37
N SER A 77 0.68 -11.48 6.81
CA SER A 77 0.17 -12.83 6.54
C SER A 77 -0.10 -13.59 7.85
N VAL A 78 -0.93 -14.63 7.75
CA VAL A 78 -1.25 -15.51 8.90
C VAL A 78 0.01 -16.15 9.48
N GLN A 79 0.99 -16.50 8.63
CA GLN A 79 2.26 -17.07 9.08
C GLN A 79 3.05 -16.06 9.92
N VAL A 80 3.10 -14.79 9.51
CA VAL A 80 3.78 -13.73 10.26
C VAL A 80 3.02 -13.45 11.57
N GLN A 81 1.69 -13.42 11.53
CA GLN A 81 0.87 -13.26 12.73
C GLN A 81 1.05 -14.41 13.73
N ALA A 82 1.28 -15.64 13.25
CA ALA A 82 1.54 -16.79 14.10
C ALA A 82 2.90 -16.73 14.83
N CYS A 83 3.81 -15.86 14.40
CA CYS A 83 5.06 -15.60 15.12
C CYS A 83 4.89 -14.64 16.32
N LEU A 84 3.72 -14.02 16.48
CA LEU A 84 3.44 -13.18 17.63
C LEU A 84 3.31 -14.04 18.89
N PRO A 85 3.73 -13.52 20.06
CA PRO A 85 3.42 -14.18 21.32
C PRO A 85 1.90 -14.24 21.52
N GLU A 86 1.45 -15.19 22.35
CA GLU A 86 0.04 -15.29 22.71
C GLU A 86 -0.47 -14.01 23.37
N LYS A 87 -1.78 -13.76 23.23
CA LYS A 87 -2.42 -12.62 23.90
C LYS A 87 -2.25 -12.75 25.41
N GLY A 88 -1.87 -11.65 26.06
CA GLY A 88 -1.64 -11.63 27.50
C GLY A 88 -0.25 -12.12 27.91
N TRP A 89 0.71 -12.14 26.97
CA TRP A 89 2.11 -12.44 27.26
C TRP A 89 2.64 -11.64 28.46
N GLN A 90 3.25 -12.36 29.40
CA GLN A 90 3.96 -11.80 30.54
C GLN A 90 5.44 -12.16 30.45
N ILE A 91 6.28 -11.34 31.07
CA ILE A 91 7.72 -11.55 31.09
C ILE A 91 8.01 -12.81 31.93
N PRO A 92 8.65 -13.86 31.37
CA PRO A 92 9.03 -15.03 32.15
C PRO A 92 10.04 -14.66 33.25
N GLU A 93 9.97 -15.32 34.40
CA GLU A 93 10.86 -15.07 35.54
C GLU A 93 12.35 -15.29 35.19
N GLU A 94 12.63 -16.23 34.28
CA GLU A 94 13.98 -16.47 33.75
C GLU A 94 14.56 -15.23 33.05
N GLU A 95 13.74 -14.55 32.22
CA GLU A 95 14.15 -13.33 31.54
C GLU A 95 14.36 -12.16 32.52
N ILE A 96 13.60 -12.12 33.61
CA ILE A 96 13.79 -11.15 34.70
C ILE A 96 15.12 -11.40 35.40
N ALA A 97 15.43 -12.65 35.73
CA ALA A 97 16.67 -13.01 36.42
C ALA A 97 17.92 -12.77 35.57
N ARG A 98 17.82 -12.93 34.24
CA ARG A 98 18.93 -12.76 33.30
C ARG A 98 19.26 -11.30 32.99
N ARG A 99 18.30 -10.38 33.12
CA ARG A 99 18.44 -8.95 32.74
C ARG A 99 18.68 -8.07 33.96
N LEU A 100 19.27 -6.89 33.74
CA LEU A 100 19.35 -5.87 34.79
C LEU A 100 17.96 -5.27 35.06
N ASP A 101 17.40 -5.56 36.23
CA ASP A 101 16.10 -5.02 36.63
C ASP A 101 16.20 -3.56 37.08
N MET A 102 15.59 -2.66 36.32
CA MET A 102 15.53 -1.22 36.60
C MET A 102 14.19 -0.77 37.24
N ARG A 103 13.22 -1.67 37.42
CA ARG A 103 11.86 -1.33 37.89
C ARG A 103 11.82 -0.82 39.34
N ASN A 104 12.76 -1.23 40.17
CA ASN A 104 12.76 -0.95 41.61
C ASN A 104 13.45 0.38 41.98
N GLY A 105 13.15 1.47 41.26
CA GLY A 105 13.60 2.82 41.61
C GLY A 105 15.09 3.10 41.38
N ARG A 106 15.80 2.24 40.64
CA ARG A 106 17.20 2.47 40.23
C ARG A 106 17.33 3.54 39.15
N ALA A 107 16.25 3.80 38.43
CA ALA A 107 16.13 4.87 37.45
C ALA A 107 14.70 5.45 37.48
N LEU A 108 14.59 6.77 37.40
CA LEU A 108 13.31 7.45 37.16
C LEU A 108 13.11 7.54 35.65
N VAL A 109 12.23 6.70 35.12
CA VAL A 109 11.95 6.62 33.68
C VAL A 109 10.59 7.26 33.39
N CYS A 110 10.57 8.21 32.46
CA CYS A 110 9.36 8.68 31.81
C CYS A 110 9.53 8.64 30.30
N SER A 111 8.44 8.39 29.58
CA SER A 111 8.32 8.66 28.14
C SER A 111 7.55 9.95 27.96
N VAL A 112 7.91 10.70 26.93
CA VAL A 112 7.15 11.86 26.44
C VAL A 112 6.93 11.59 24.96
N ASP A 113 5.67 11.59 24.55
CA ASP A 113 5.22 11.38 23.18
C ASP A 113 4.76 12.71 22.55
#